data_AF-A0A5E6ZCY4-F1
#
_entry.id   AF-A0A5E6ZCY4-F1
#
_cell.length_a   1.000
_cell.length_b   1.000
_cell.length_c   1.000
_cell.angle_alpha   90.00
_cell.angle_beta   90.00
_cell.angle_gamma   90.00
#
_symmetry.space_group_name_H-M   'P 1'
#
loop_
_entity.id
_entity.type
_entity.pdbx_description
1 polymer ?
#
loop_
_entity_poly.entity_id
_entity_poly.type
_entity_poly.pdbx_seq_one_letter_code
_entity_poly.pdbx_strand_id
1 'polypeptide(L)'
;MTLPADAQAALDSFEHCTGWEQRARLLMQWGQRLPELSEADKTDANRVHGCESQMWLVGKQVDGQWQFAASSEARLIRGLVALLLVRVNGLTTQELLQVDLPGWFEQLGLSRQLSPSRSNGLNAVLVRMRELAA
;
A
#
# COMPACT_ATOMS: atom_id res chain seq x y z
N MET A 1 18.18 7.23 1.71
CA MET A 1 16.83 7.80 1.94
C MET A 1 16.26 7.11 3.15
N THR A 2 15.82 7.88 4.14
CA THR A 2 15.30 7.35 5.41
C THR A 2 13.88 6.84 5.17
N LEU A 3 13.57 5.61 5.60
CA LEU A 3 12.21 5.09 5.54
C LEU A 3 11.31 5.86 6.52
N PRO A 4 10.01 6.05 6.22
CA PRO A 4 9.05 6.50 7.22
C PRO A 4 9.09 5.61 8.47
N ALA A 5 8.84 6.17 9.65
CA ALA A 5 8.90 5.42 10.91
C ALA A 5 7.96 4.19 10.91
N ASP A 6 6.75 4.35 10.37
CA ASP A 6 5.80 3.24 10.24
C ASP A 6 6.30 2.15 9.27
N ALA A 7 7.05 2.53 8.22
CA ALA A 7 7.65 1.58 7.30
C ALA A 7 8.75 0.77 7.97
N GLN A 8 9.59 1.41 8.80
CA GLN A 8 10.57 0.67 9.60
C GLN A 8 9.88 -0.30 10.57
N ALA A 9 8.85 0.16 11.29
CA ALA A 9 8.11 -0.70 12.21
C ALA A 9 7.42 -1.89 11.50
N ALA A 10 6.98 -1.70 10.26
CA ALA A 10 6.47 -2.79 9.42
C ALA A 10 7.57 -3.81 9.09
N LEU A 11 8.74 -3.36 8.64
CA LEU A 11 9.88 -4.25 8.38
C LEU A 11 10.24 -5.08 9.61
N ASP A 12 10.42 -4.42 10.76
CA ASP A 12 10.76 -5.08 12.02
C ASP A 12 9.71 -6.15 12.37
N SER A 13 8.42 -5.83 12.23
CA SER A 13 7.33 -6.79 12.53
C SER A 13 7.36 -8.03 11.61
N PHE A 14 7.67 -7.85 10.32
CA PHE A 14 7.72 -8.94 9.34
C PHE A 14 9.01 -9.77 9.43
N GLU A 15 10.11 -9.19 9.92
CA GLU A 15 11.37 -9.90 10.15
C GLU A 15 11.21 -11.03 11.19
N HIS A 16 10.42 -10.79 12.24
CA HIS A 16 10.16 -11.77 13.30
C HIS A 16 9.23 -12.93 12.88
N CYS A 17 8.65 -12.90 11.67
CA CYS A 17 7.73 -13.93 11.21
C CYS A 17 8.46 -15.20 10.71
N THR A 18 8.24 -16.33 11.38
CA THR A 18 8.74 -17.63 10.93
C THR A 18 7.74 -18.29 9.97
N GLY A 19 8.01 -18.14 8.66
CA GLY A 19 7.20 -18.74 7.59
C GLY A 19 6.01 -17.90 7.11
N TRP A 20 5.22 -18.48 6.21
CA TRP A 20 4.13 -17.81 5.52
C TRP A 20 2.91 -17.58 6.42
N GLU A 21 2.54 -18.55 7.24
CA GLU A 21 1.31 -18.48 8.05
C GLU A 21 1.30 -17.25 8.98
N GLN A 22 2.44 -16.96 9.62
CA GLN A 22 2.60 -15.77 10.46
C GLN A 22 2.56 -14.47 9.65
N ARG A 23 3.23 -14.43 8.49
CA ARG A 23 3.19 -13.27 7.58
C ARG A 23 1.77 -13.00 7.09
N ALA A 24 1.01 -14.04 6.74
CA ALA A 24 -0.37 -13.92 6.30
C ALA A 24 -1.27 -13.35 7.42
N ARG A 25 -1.12 -13.84 8.65
CA ARG A 25 -1.83 -13.29 9.82
C ARG A 25 -1.49 -11.83 10.05
N LEU A 26 -0.20 -11.49 10.06
CA LEU A 26 0.26 -10.12 10.26
C LEU A 26 -0.24 -9.20 9.13
N LEU A 27 -0.18 -9.64 7.89
CA LEU A 27 -0.72 -8.92 6.72
C LEU A 27 -2.21 -8.62 6.88
N MET A 28 -3.01 -9.56 7.40
CA MET A 28 -4.42 -9.31 7.68
C MET A 28 -4.62 -8.26 8.77
N GLN A 29 -3.78 -8.25 9.81
CA GLN A 29 -3.84 -7.25 10.88
C GLN A 29 -3.51 -5.85 10.34
N TRP A 30 -2.49 -5.72 9.48
CA TRP A 30 -2.21 -4.45 8.80
C TRP A 30 -3.37 -3.99 7.94
N GLY A 31 -4.05 -4.90 7.22
CA GLY A 31 -5.26 -4.57 6.46
C GLY A 31 -6.39 -4.03 7.33
N GLN A 32 -6.54 -4.52 8.57
CA GLN A 32 -7.55 -4.04 9.52
C GLN A 32 -7.22 -2.65 10.10
N ARG A 33 -5.94 -2.27 10.13
CA ARG A 33 -5.50 -0.94 10.58
C ARG A 33 -5.77 0.16 9.56
N LEU A 34 -6.10 -0.19 8.31
CA LEU A 34 -6.46 0.80 7.30
C LEU A 34 -7.75 1.52 7.72
N PRO A 35 -7.73 2.86 7.81
CA PRO A 35 -8.92 3.66 8.00
C PRO A 35 -9.95 3.33 6.93
N GLU A 36 -11.22 3.30 7.31
CA GLU A 36 -12.28 3.15 6.34
C GLU A 36 -12.38 4.39 5.48
N LEU A 37 -12.45 4.17 4.17
CA LEU A 37 -12.76 5.24 3.22
C LEU A 37 -14.24 5.56 3.31
N SER A 38 -14.59 6.85 3.34
CA SER A 38 -15.99 7.27 3.38
C SER A 38 -16.73 6.82 2.12
N GLU A 39 -18.05 6.60 2.21
CA GLU A 39 -18.85 6.28 1.02
C GLU A 39 -18.80 7.40 -0.03
N ALA A 40 -18.64 8.65 0.40
CA ALA A 40 -18.47 9.80 -0.48
C ALA A 40 -17.14 9.77 -1.27
N ASP A 41 -16.13 9.05 -0.77
CA ASP A 41 -14.85 8.89 -1.45
C ASP A 41 -14.82 7.65 -2.37
N LYS A 42 -15.81 6.75 -2.27
CA LYS A 42 -15.92 5.55 -3.14
C LYS A 42 -16.59 5.87 -4.48
N THR A 43 -16.10 6.90 -5.15
CA THR A 43 -16.60 7.34 -6.47
C THR A 43 -15.78 6.73 -7.61
N ASP A 44 -16.32 6.75 -8.83
CA ASP A 44 -15.59 6.28 -10.00
C ASP A 44 -14.32 7.11 -10.27
N ALA A 45 -14.31 8.40 -9.90
CA ALA A 45 -13.13 9.28 -10.03
C ALA A 45 -11.95 8.86 -9.12
N ASN A 46 -12.25 8.24 -7.98
CA ASN A 46 -11.24 7.73 -7.03
C ASN A 46 -10.92 6.25 -7.28
N ARG A 47 -11.53 5.64 -8.29
CA ARG A 47 -11.36 4.22 -8.58
C ARG A 47 -10.00 3.95 -9.20
N VAL A 48 -9.35 2.87 -8.75
CA VAL A 48 -8.11 2.37 -9.35
C VAL A 48 -8.47 1.29 -10.37
N HIS A 49 -8.14 1.53 -11.63
CA HIS A 49 -8.30 0.55 -12.70
C HIS A 49 -7.07 -0.37 -12.77
N GLY A 50 -7.28 -1.65 -13.12
CA GLY A 50 -6.19 -2.63 -13.23
C GLY A 50 -6.03 -3.56 -12.02
N CYS A 51 -6.83 -3.39 -10.96
CA CYS A 51 -6.99 -4.39 -9.91
C CYS A 51 -8.10 -5.40 -10.29
N GLU A 52 -7.93 -6.68 -9.92
CA GLU A 52 -8.99 -7.70 -10.08
C GLU A 52 -10.18 -7.43 -9.15
N SER A 53 -9.94 -6.84 -7.97
CA SER A 53 -10.98 -6.41 -7.05
C SER A 53 -11.24 -4.90 -7.16
N GLN A 54 -12.44 -4.46 -6.79
CA GLN A 54 -12.72 -3.03 -6.69
C GLN A 54 -11.80 -2.36 -5.67
N MET A 55 -11.23 -1.23 -6.08
CA MET A 55 -10.32 -0.45 -5.25
C MET A 55 -10.53 1.04 -5.49
N TRP A 56 -10.44 1.80 -4.39
CA TRP A 56 -10.45 3.25 -4.40
C TRP A 56 -9.23 3.79 -3.68
N LEU A 57 -8.71 4.90 -4.15
CA LEU A 57 -7.57 5.60 -3.61
C LEU A 57 -7.85 7.10 -3.63
N VAL A 58 -7.62 7.75 -2.50
CA VAL A 58 -7.58 9.21 -2.37
C VAL A 58 -6.21 9.63 -1.84
N GLY A 59 -5.77 10.82 -2.22
CA GLY A 59 -4.51 11.39 -1.77
C GLY A 59 -4.65 12.88 -1.53
N LYS A 60 -3.98 13.38 -0.50
CA LYS A 60 -3.84 14.81 -0.24
C LYS A 60 -2.41 15.10 0.22
N GLN A 61 -1.98 16.34 0.02
CA GLN A 61 -0.74 16.82 0.63
C GLN A 61 -1.03 17.55 1.94
N VAL A 62 -0.20 17.27 2.95
CA VAL A 62 -0.16 17.97 4.23
C VAL A 62 1.30 18.35 4.46
N ASP A 63 1.58 19.64 4.58
CA ASP A 63 2.94 20.18 4.77
C ASP A 63 3.97 19.68 3.75
N GLY A 64 3.56 19.56 2.48
CA GLY A 64 4.40 19.09 1.37
C GLY A 64 4.62 17.57 1.32
N GLN A 65 3.97 16.82 2.20
CA GLN A 65 4.04 15.35 2.26
C GLN A 65 2.70 14.71 1.87
N TRP A 66 2.77 13.59 1.16
CA TRP A 66 1.59 12.84 0.74
C TRP A 66 0.97 12.04 1.88
N GLN A 67 -0.36 12.09 1.92
CA GLN A 67 -1.21 11.27 2.79
C GLN A 67 -2.26 10.60 1.92
N PHE A 68 -2.13 9.29 1.76
CA PHE A 68 -3.04 8.46 0.99
C PHE A 68 -3.95 7.63 1.91
N ALA A 69 -5.17 7.39 1.44
CA ALA A 69 -6.11 6.44 2.01
C ALA A 69 -6.71 5.60 0.89
N ALA A 70 -6.94 4.32 1.16
CA ALA A 70 -7.41 3.38 0.15
C ALA A 70 -8.35 2.33 0.75
N SER A 71 -9.24 1.81 -0.09
CA SER A 71 -10.14 0.72 0.27
C SER A 71 -10.20 -0.33 -0.84
N SER A 72 -10.33 -1.60 -0.44
CA SER A 72 -10.48 -2.74 -1.34
C SER A 72 -11.35 -3.81 -0.68
N GLU A 73 -12.22 -4.45 -1.47
CA GLU A 73 -13.09 -5.53 -1.01
C GLU A 73 -12.32 -6.83 -0.73
N ALA A 74 -11.21 -7.05 -1.44
CA ALA A 74 -10.37 -8.22 -1.23
C ALA A 74 -9.49 -8.04 0.03
N ARG A 75 -9.71 -8.88 1.04
CA ARG A 75 -8.98 -8.86 2.34
C ARG A 75 -7.46 -8.91 2.17
N LEU A 76 -6.98 -9.78 1.27
CA LEU A 76 -5.54 -9.92 1.00
C LEU A 76 -4.96 -8.65 0.38
N ILE A 77 -5.65 -8.08 -0.61
CA ILE A 77 -5.25 -6.83 -1.25
C ILE A 77 -5.27 -5.68 -0.25
N ARG A 78 -6.28 -5.62 0.64
CA ARG A 78 -6.35 -4.62 1.72
C ARG A 78 -5.09 -4.66 2.60
N GLY A 79 -4.60 -5.85 2.96
CA GLY A 79 -3.35 -6.00 3.68
C GLY A 79 -2.13 -5.50 2.90
N LEU A 80 -2.03 -5.85 1.62
CA LEU A 80 -0.90 -5.42 0.77
C LEU A 80 -0.90 -3.90 0.55
N VAL A 81 -2.06 -3.31 0.30
CA VAL A 81 -2.24 -1.86 0.18
C VAL A 81 -1.91 -1.17 1.48
N ALA A 82 -2.27 -1.74 2.64
CA ALA A 82 -1.88 -1.18 3.94
C ALA A 82 -0.36 -0.99 4.06
N LEU A 83 0.41 -2.00 3.66
CA LEU A 83 1.87 -1.93 3.66
C LEU A 83 2.42 -0.97 2.61
N LEU A 84 1.73 -0.81 1.48
CA LEU A 84 2.07 0.22 0.51
C LEU A 84 1.84 1.62 1.10
N LEU A 85 0.68 1.89 1.72
CA LEU A 85 0.39 3.19 2.33
C LEU A 85 1.41 3.55 3.41
N VAL A 86 1.78 2.59 4.25
CA VAL A 86 2.84 2.74 5.26
C VAL A 86 4.18 3.14 4.63
N ARG A 87 4.48 2.63 3.43
CA ARG A 87 5.71 2.97 2.70
C ARG A 87 5.69 4.37 2.09
N VAL A 88 4.51 4.87 1.69
CA VAL A 88 4.38 6.10 0.90
C VAL A 88 3.85 7.31 1.66
N ASN A 89 3.13 7.11 2.77
CA ASN A 89 2.61 8.22 3.56
C ASN A 89 3.76 8.93 4.28
N GLY A 90 3.74 10.26 4.25
CA GLY A 90 4.83 11.10 4.74
C GLY A 90 5.94 11.37 3.71
N LEU A 91 5.87 10.78 2.51
CA LEU A 91 6.83 11.08 1.45
C LEU A 91 6.49 12.38 0.72
N THR A 92 7.52 13.12 0.31
CA THR A 92 7.40 14.18 -0.70
C THR A 92 7.09 13.60 -2.08
N THR A 93 6.65 14.43 -3.02
CA THR A 93 6.46 14.01 -4.42
C THR A 93 7.73 13.41 -5.02
N GLN A 94 8.90 13.99 -4.76
CA GLN A 94 10.17 13.48 -5.27
C GLN A 94 10.48 12.08 -4.74
N GLU A 95 10.24 11.84 -3.46
CA GLU A 95 10.48 10.52 -2.84
C GLU A 95 9.46 9.47 -3.31
N LEU A 96 8.19 9.85 -3.48
CA LEU A 96 7.13 8.98 -3.99
C LEU A 96 7.45 8.43 -5.38
N LEU A 97 8.00 9.27 -6.26
CA LEU A 97 8.40 8.87 -7.61
C LEU A 97 9.53 7.84 -7.61
N GLN A 98 10.36 7.81 -6.57
CA GLN A 98 11.51 6.90 -6.42
C GLN A 98 11.16 5.60 -5.67
N VAL A 99 9.90 5.37 -5.30
CA VAL A 99 9.50 4.16 -4.58
C VAL A 99 9.70 2.91 -5.45
N ASP A 100 10.57 2.02 -4.99
CA ASP A 100 10.77 0.66 -5.51
C ASP A 100 9.78 -0.30 -4.84
N LEU A 101 8.68 -0.58 -5.54
CA LEU A 101 7.61 -1.45 -5.05
C LEU A 101 8.04 -2.93 -4.94
N PRO A 102 8.69 -3.54 -5.96
CA PRO A 102 9.26 -4.89 -5.81
C PRO A 102 10.20 -5.01 -4.61
N GLY A 103 11.19 -4.12 -4.48
CA GLY A 103 12.16 -4.18 -3.39
C GLY A 103 11.51 -4.02 -2.01
N TRP A 104 10.44 -3.23 -1.90
CA TRP A 104 9.67 -3.10 -0.66
C TRP A 104 9.03 -4.43 -0.22
N PHE A 105 8.34 -5.13 -1.13
CA PHE A 105 7.70 -6.41 -0.80
C PHE A 105 8.69 -7.58 -0.71
N GLU A 106 9.88 -7.45 -1.29
CA GLU A 106 11.00 -8.36 -1.06
C GLU A 106 11.50 -8.26 0.38
N GLN A 107 11.75 -7.05 0.89
CA GLN A 107 12.20 -6.85 2.27
C GLN A 107 11.19 -7.35 3.31
N LEU A 108 9.88 -7.20 3.03
CA LEU A 108 8.81 -7.75 3.86
C LEU A 108 8.70 -9.30 3.80
N GLY A 109 9.45 -9.95 2.90
CA GLY A 109 9.37 -11.40 2.67
C GLY A 109 8.03 -11.83 2.05
N LEU A 110 7.38 -10.94 1.30
CA LEU A 110 6.05 -11.16 0.71
C LEU A 110 6.10 -11.37 -0.81
N SER A 111 7.25 -11.22 -1.46
CA SER A 111 7.40 -11.35 -2.91
C SER A 111 6.81 -12.65 -3.49
N ARG A 112 7.00 -13.79 -2.82
CA ARG A 112 6.45 -15.09 -3.27
C ARG A 112 4.92 -15.18 -3.27
N GLN A 113 4.26 -14.21 -2.65
CA GLN A 113 2.81 -14.17 -2.43
C GLN A 113 2.13 -13.16 -3.35
N LEU A 114 2.92 -12.45 -4.15
CA LEU A 114 2.44 -11.57 -5.19
C LEU A 114 2.30 -12.38 -6.47
N SER A 115 1.13 -13.02 -6.65
CA SER A 115 0.77 -13.56 -7.98
C SER A 115 0.80 -12.43 -9.01
N PRO A 116 0.94 -12.73 -10.31
CA PRO A 116 0.99 -11.70 -11.35
C PRO A 116 -0.15 -10.68 -11.25
N SER A 117 -1.38 -11.12 -10.94
CA SER A 117 -2.51 -10.20 -10.80
C SER A 117 -2.41 -9.28 -9.58
N ARG A 118 -1.89 -9.76 -8.44
CA ARG A 118 -1.69 -8.94 -7.23
C ARG A 118 -0.59 -7.91 -7.44
N SER A 119 0.51 -8.32 -8.07
CA SER A 119 1.60 -7.42 -8.46
C SER A 119 1.09 -6.33 -9.40
N ASN A 120 0.29 -6.69 -10.40
CA ASN A 120 -0.31 -5.72 -11.33
C ASN A 120 -1.26 -4.77 -10.62
N GLY A 121 -2.09 -5.30 -9.72
CA GLY A 121 -2.99 -4.48 -8.89
C GLY A 121 -2.23 -3.46 -8.06
N LEU A 122 -1.19 -3.86 -7.31
CA LEU A 122 -0.36 -2.96 -6.50
C LEU A 122 0.38 -1.93 -7.34
N ASN A 123 0.89 -2.32 -8.51
CA ASN A 123 1.51 -1.39 -9.45
C ASN A 123 0.50 -0.35 -9.94
N ALA A 124 -0.74 -0.75 -10.25
CA ALA A 124 -1.79 0.19 -10.64
C ALA A 124 -2.08 1.22 -9.54
N VAL A 125 -2.08 0.80 -8.26
CA VAL A 125 -2.21 1.73 -7.13
C VAL A 125 -1.06 2.73 -7.10
N LEU A 126 0.17 2.25 -7.20
CA LEU A 126 1.35 3.12 -7.15
C LEU A 126 1.40 4.09 -8.34
N VAL A 127 1.01 3.64 -9.55
CA VAL A 127 0.86 4.50 -10.71
C VAL A 127 -0.17 5.59 -10.43
N ARG A 128 -1.34 5.24 -9.89
CA ARG A 128 -2.37 6.22 -9.52
C ARG A 128 -1.88 7.23 -8.49
N MET A 129 -1.10 6.80 -7.49
CA MET A 129 -0.47 7.71 -6.52
C MET A 129 0.47 8.72 -7.21
N ARG A 130 1.24 8.26 -8.20
CA ARG A 130 2.16 9.11 -8.96
C ARG A 130 1.43 10.08 -9.88
N GLU A 131 0.31 9.66 -10.49
CA GLU A 131 -0.57 10.54 -11.28
C GLU A 131 -1.18 11.64 -10.44
N LEU A 132 -1.61 11.34 -9.21
CA LEU A 132 -2.11 12.35 -8.27
C LEU A 132 -1.02 13.37 -7.87
N ALA A 133 0.25 12.97 -8.00
CA ALA A 133 1.41 13.77 -7.62
C ALA A 133 2.11 14.50 -8.78
N ALA A 134 1.60 14.35 -10.01
CA ALA A 134 2.09 15.01 -11.21
C ALA A 134 1.39 16.37 -11.42
#